data_AF-A0AAV4AGV6-F1
#
_entry.id   AF-A0AAV4AGV6-F1
#
_cell.length_a   1.000
_cell.length_b   1.000
_cell.length_c   1.000
_cell.angle_alpha   90.00
_cell.angle_beta   90.00
_cell.angle_gamma   90.00
#
_symmetry.space_group_name_H-M   'P 1'
#
loop_
_entity.id
_entity.type
_entity.pdbx_description
1 polymer ?
#
loop_
_entity_poly.entity_id
_entity_poly.type
_entity_poly.pdbx_seq_one_letter_code
_entity_poly.pdbx_strand_id
1 'polypeptide(L)'
;MGRSRQHIVLKIGSLLGKSPLEHKLATFGDIIYQTCLDTFGLKQRQTKCPPQRSRRQLEMDTLRKQKRKLKKQIRAASSEETNGLLAIWRQLKARHSALSRAESARKKRSQRRKNQECFIRDPFQFARQIFQQPKSGILTVDREELETHLKKTYSDPTREISWKKL
;
A
#
# COMPACT_ATOMS: atom_id res chain seq x y z
N MET A 1 36.10 -24.22 -12.69
CA MET A 1 35.33 -23.14 -13.34
C MET A 1 35.45 -23.09 -14.89
N GLY A 2 36.39 -23.79 -15.54
CA GLY A 2 36.64 -23.65 -17.00
C GLY A 2 35.77 -24.49 -17.97
N ARG A 3 35.27 -25.67 -17.57
CA ARG A 3 34.55 -26.60 -18.48
C ARG A 3 33.15 -26.11 -18.91
N SER A 4 32.44 -25.38 -18.05
CA SER A 4 31.08 -24.92 -18.33
C SER A 4 31.04 -23.84 -19.43
N ARG A 5 32.07 -22.98 -19.51
CA ARG A 5 32.14 -21.89 -20.50
C ARG A 5 32.35 -22.41 -21.92
N GLN A 6 33.20 -23.43 -22.08
CA GLN A 6 33.46 -24.03 -23.38
C GLN A 6 32.21 -24.74 -23.94
N HIS A 7 31.44 -25.41 -23.08
CA HIS A 7 30.19 -26.05 -23.46
C HIS A 7 29.13 -25.03 -23.93
N ILE A 8 29.05 -23.86 -23.29
CA ILE A 8 28.13 -22.77 -23.70
C ILE A 8 28.51 -22.24 -25.08
N VAL A 9 29.79 -21.94 -25.32
CA VAL A 9 30.28 -21.43 -26.61
C VAL A 9 30.05 -22.46 -27.73
N LEU A 10 30.29 -23.75 -27.46
CA LEU A 10 30.04 -24.83 -28.42
C LEU A 10 28.53 -25.00 -28.73
N LYS A 11 27.66 -24.88 -27.72
CA LYS A 11 26.19 -24.96 -27.90
C LYS A 11 25.63 -23.77 -28.68
N ILE A 12 26.18 -22.57 -28.47
CA ILE A 12 25.87 -21.37 -29.26
C ILE A 12 26.31 -21.57 -30.71
N GLY A 13 27.54 -22.07 -30.93
CA GLY A 13 28.09 -22.32 -32.26
C GLY A 13 27.29 -23.36 -33.06
N SER A 14 26.79 -24.43 -32.42
CA SER A 14 26.02 -25.48 -33.09
C SER A 14 24.60 -25.05 -33.49
N LEU A 15 23.93 -24.25 -32.66
CA LEU A 15 22.56 -23.77 -32.92
C LEU A 15 22.52 -22.62 -33.96
N LEU A 16 23.56 -21.79 -34.00
CA LEU A 16 23.66 -20.64 -34.90
C LEU A 16 24.34 -20.96 -36.25
N GLY A 17 24.86 -22.17 -36.42
CA GLY A 17 25.70 -22.53 -37.58
C GLY A 17 24.98 -22.66 -38.92
N LYS A 18 23.64 -22.81 -38.96
CA LYS A 18 22.91 -23.16 -40.19
C LYS A 18 21.61 -22.37 -40.47
N SER A 19 21.27 -21.37 -39.66
CA SER A 19 20.00 -20.64 -39.74
C SER A 19 20.14 -19.23 -40.35
N PRO A 20 19.07 -18.63 -40.90
CA PRO A 20 19.08 -17.24 -41.35
C PRO A 20 19.40 -16.26 -40.20
N LEU A 21 19.99 -15.11 -40.51
CA LEU A 21 20.42 -14.11 -39.52
C LEU A 21 19.28 -13.68 -38.56
N GLU A 22 18.08 -13.52 -39.09
CA GLU A 22 16.84 -13.23 -38.34
C GLU A 22 16.60 -14.27 -37.23
N HIS A 23 16.73 -15.55 -37.57
CA HIS A 23 16.54 -16.66 -36.63
C HIS A 23 17.66 -16.72 -35.58
N LYS A 24 18.88 -16.34 -35.96
CA LYS A 24 20.01 -16.23 -35.03
C LYS A 24 19.78 -15.14 -33.99
N LEU A 25 19.30 -13.97 -34.41
CA LEU A 25 18.99 -12.87 -33.50
C LEU A 25 17.82 -13.21 -32.56
N ALA A 26 16.79 -13.88 -33.09
CA ALA A 26 15.65 -14.34 -32.29
C ALA A 26 16.08 -15.36 -31.21
N THR A 27 16.88 -16.36 -31.58
CA THR A 27 17.32 -17.43 -30.66
C THR A 27 18.44 -17.02 -29.70
N PHE A 28 19.22 -15.99 -30.04
CA PHE A 28 20.32 -15.51 -29.20
C PHE A 28 19.84 -15.00 -27.83
N GLY A 29 18.72 -14.28 -27.80
CA GLY A 29 18.11 -13.80 -26.56
C GLY A 29 17.71 -14.95 -25.63
N ASP A 30 17.10 -15.99 -26.19
CA ASP A 30 16.69 -17.19 -25.44
C ASP A 30 17.90 -17.93 -24.88
N ILE A 31 18.97 -18.10 -25.67
CA ILE A 31 20.17 -18.79 -25.21
C ILE A 31 20.84 -18.01 -24.07
N ILE A 32 20.94 -16.68 -24.16
CA ILE A 32 21.46 -15.85 -23.07
C ILE A 32 20.58 -16.01 -21.84
N TYR A 33 19.26 -15.93 -21.98
CA TYR A 33 18.34 -16.04 -20.87
C TYR A 33 18.46 -17.42 -20.17
N GLN A 34 18.46 -18.51 -20.93
CA GLN A 34 18.62 -19.87 -20.40
C GLN A 34 19.98 -20.04 -19.72
N THR A 35 21.06 -19.51 -20.31
CA THR A 35 22.40 -19.59 -19.72
C THR A 35 22.46 -18.82 -18.40
N CYS A 36 21.88 -17.63 -18.33
CA CYS A 36 21.77 -16.84 -17.10
C CYS A 36 20.88 -17.53 -16.06
N LEU A 37 19.79 -18.18 -16.48
CA LEU A 37 18.89 -18.92 -15.63
C LEU A 37 19.58 -20.16 -15.03
N ASP A 38 20.35 -20.90 -15.82
CA ASP A 38 21.11 -22.07 -15.37
C ASP A 38 22.25 -21.69 -14.41
N THR A 39 22.89 -20.53 -14.64
CA THR A 39 24.06 -20.09 -13.85
C THR A 39 23.68 -19.35 -12.57
N PHE A 40 22.66 -18.50 -12.60
CA PHE A 40 22.28 -17.65 -11.47
C PHE A 40 20.94 -18.05 -10.84
N GLY A 41 20.18 -18.93 -11.47
CA GLY A 41 18.85 -19.31 -11.04
C GLY A 41 17.79 -18.26 -11.37
N LEU A 42 16.51 -18.68 -11.26
CA LEU A 42 15.39 -17.76 -11.31
C LEU A 42 15.42 -16.83 -10.10
N LYS A 43 15.37 -15.51 -10.33
CA LYS A 43 15.17 -14.53 -9.25
C LYS A 43 13.84 -14.81 -8.58
N GLN A 44 13.89 -15.48 -7.43
CA GLN A 44 12.71 -15.73 -6.64
C GLN A 44 12.11 -14.37 -6.24
N ARG A 45 10.81 -14.23 -6.45
CA ARG A 45 10.07 -13.09 -5.90
C ARG A 45 10.17 -13.22 -4.39
N GLN A 46 10.96 -12.35 -3.77
CA GLN A 46 11.02 -12.21 -2.32
C GLN A 46 9.57 -12.11 -1.82
N THR A 47 9.13 -13.13 -1.06
CA THR A 47 7.83 -13.07 -0.42
C THR A 47 7.90 -11.91 0.57
N LYS A 48 7.00 -10.94 0.42
CA LYS A 48 6.96 -9.80 1.33
C LYS A 48 6.66 -10.35 2.72
N CYS A 49 7.64 -10.35 3.62
CA CYS A 49 7.40 -10.68 5.01
C CYS A 49 6.31 -9.75 5.55
N PRO A 50 5.34 -10.27 6.33
CA PRO A 50 4.32 -9.42 6.90
C PRO A 50 4.99 -8.36 7.77
N PRO A 51 4.49 -7.12 7.77
CA PRO A 51 5.10 -6.04 8.53
C PRO A 51 5.16 -6.43 10.01
N GLN A 52 6.36 -6.51 10.56
CA GLN A 52 6.57 -6.81 11.98
C GLN A 52 6.01 -5.67 12.84
N ARG A 53 5.35 -6.05 13.94
CA ARG A 53 4.82 -5.08 14.91
C ARG A 53 5.95 -4.38 15.63
N SER A 54 5.82 -3.07 15.82
CA SER A 54 6.79 -2.31 16.62
C SER A 54 6.74 -2.74 18.09
N ARG A 55 7.83 -2.54 18.83
CA ARG A 55 7.86 -2.78 20.30
C ARG A 55 6.68 -2.11 21.02
N ARG A 56 6.34 -0.88 20.63
CA ARG A 56 5.20 -0.14 21.22
C ARG A 56 3.86 -0.78 20.86
N GLN A 57 3.69 -1.31 19.65
CA GLN A 57 2.46 -2.00 19.24
C GLN A 57 2.26 -3.30 20.02
N LEU A 58 3.33 -4.06 20.24
CA LEU A 58 3.30 -5.25 21.11
C LEU A 58 2.90 -4.88 22.54
N GLU A 59 3.50 -3.81 23.09
CA GLU A 59 3.17 -3.32 24.43
C GLU A 59 1.73 -2.78 24.53
N MET A 60 1.21 -2.14 23.48
CA MET A 60 -0.20 -1.75 23.44
C MET A 60 -1.13 -2.97 23.47
N ASP A 61 -0.78 -4.05 22.79
CA ASP A 61 -1.56 -5.30 22.80
C ASP A 61 -1.55 -5.97 24.17
N THR A 62 -0.41 -6.02 24.87
CA THR A 62 -0.35 -6.53 26.25
C THR A 62 -1.19 -5.67 27.20
N LEU A 63 -1.10 -4.35 27.10
CA LEU A 63 -1.92 -3.42 27.89
C LEU A 63 -3.42 -3.56 27.61
N ARG A 64 -3.83 -3.88 26.37
CA ARG A 64 -5.25 -4.18 26.06
C ARG A 64 -5.71 -5.43 26.80
N LYS A 65 -4.90 -6.50 26.81
CA LYS A 65 -5.22 -7.74 27.53
C LYS A 65 -5.32 -7.49 29.03
N GLN A 66 -4.35 -6.79 29.63
CA GLN A 66 -4.34 -6.45 31.05
C GLN A 66 -5.56 -5.60 31.45
N LYS A 67 -5.87 -4.54 30.70
CA LYS A 67 -7.07 -3.72 30.95
C LYS A 67 -8.37 -4.51 30.85
N ARG A 68 -8.47 -5.45 29.89
CA ARG A 68 -9.64 -6.34 29.77
C ARG A 68 -9.76 -7.25 30.99
N LYS A 69 -8.64 -7.84 31.45
CA LYS A 69 -8.62 -8.68 32.66
C LYS A 69 -9.03 -7.88 33.90
N LEU A 70 -8.46 -6.68 34.11
CA LEU A 70 -8.85 -5.81 35.23
C LEU A 70 -10.33 -5.43 35.16
N LYS A 71 -10.87 -5.12 33.97
CA LYS A 71 -12.30 -4.79 33.84
C LYS A 71 -13.20 -5.97 34.22
N LYS A 72 -12.76 -7.22 34.02
CA LYS A 72 -13.48 -8.40 34.52
C LYS A 72 -13.39 -8.51 36.04
N GLN A 73 -12.21 -8.28 36.63
CA GLN A 73 -12.01 -8.31 38.08
C GLN A 73 -12.84 -7.22 38.79
N ILE A 74 -12.85 -5.99 38.26
CA ILE A 74 -13.66 -4.88 38.79
C ILE A 74 -15.15 -5.24 38.84
N ARG A 75 -15.67 -5.98 37.86
CA ARG A 75 -17.08 -6.39 37.83
C ARG A 75 -17.43 -7.43 38.89
N ALA A 76 -16.44 -8.19 39.37
CA ALA A 76 -16.63 -9.27 40.34
C ALA A 76 -16.19 -8.88 41.77
N ALA A 77 -15.52 -7.73 41.93
CA ALA A 77 -14.94 -7.28 43.19
C ALA A 77 -15.97 -6.57 44.08
N SER A 78 -15.71 -6.54 45.38
CA SER A 78 -16.49 -5.79 46.37
C SER A 78 -16.27 -4.27 46.23
N SER A 79 -17.16 -3.46 46.81
CA SER A 79 -17.07 -2.00 46.74
C SER A 79 -15.74 -1.44 47.25
N GLU A 80 -15.13 -2.08 48.26
CA GLU A 80 -13.85 -1.65 48.84
C GLU A 80 -12.67 -1.90 47.89
N GLU A 81 -12.62 -3.07 47.26
CA GLU A 81 -11.54 -3.46 46.34
C GLU A 81 -11.63 -2.76 44.97
N THR A 82 -12.84 -2.39 44.54
CA THR A 82 -13.06 -1.75 43.23
C THR A 82 -12.28 -0.45 43.05
N ASN A 83 -12.14 0.35 44.11
CA ASN A 83 -11.41 1.61 44.06
C ASN A 83 -9.93 1.41 43.73
N GLY A 84 -9.27 0.43 44.37
CA GLY A 84 -7.88 0.09 44.09
C GLY A 84 -7.68 -0.45 42.67
N LEU A 85 -8.56 -1.35 42.23
CA LEU A 85 -8.52 -1.88 40.86
C LEU A 85 -8.75 -0.79 39.81
N LEU A 86 -9.64 0.17 40.07
CA LEU A 86 -9.86 1.32 39.18
C LEU A 86 -8.62 2.22 39.08
N ALA A 87 -7.89 2.43 40.18
CA ALA A 87 -6.64 3.20 40.16
C ALA A 87 -5.60 2.53 39.24
N ILE A 88 -5.37 1.22 39.38
CA ILE A 88 -4.46 0.45 38.52
C ILE A 88 -4.93 0.51 37.05
N TRP A 89 -6.24 0.36 36.82
CA TRP A 89 -6.80 0.43 35.47
C TRP A 89 -6.56 1.80 34.82
N ARG A 90 -6.73 2.90 35.57
CA ARG A 90 -6.45 4.26 35.11
C ARG A 90 -4.97 4.43 34.73
N GLN A 91 -4.05 3.90 35.54
CA GLN A 91 -2.62 3.92 35.23
C GLN A 91 -2.29 3.17 33.92
N LEU A 92 -2.84 1.97 33.73
CA LEU A 92 -2.69 1.20 32.49
C LEU A 92 -3.31 1.94 31.28
N LYS A 93 -4.45 2.60 31.47
CA LYS A 93 -5.08 3.44 30.44
C LYS A 93 -4.18 4.62 30.05
N ALA A 94 -3.59 5.31 31.02
CA ALA A 94 -2.68 6.43 30.80
C ALA A 94 -1.44 5.98 30.00
N ARG A 95 -0.80 4.88 30.41
CA ARG A 95 0.35 4.29 29.69
C ARG A 95 -0.01 3.92 28.25
N HIS A 96 -1.12 3.22 28.04
CA HIS A 96 -1.59 2.87 26.69
C HIS A 96 -1.85 4.13 25.84
N SER A 97 -2.45 5.18 26.41
CA SER A 97 -2.68 6.44 25.70
C SER A 97 -1.37 7.12 25.30
N ALA A 98 -0.37 7.16 26.19
CA ALA A 98 0.94 7.71 25.89
C ALA A 98 1.63 6.98 24.73
N LEU A 99 1.63 5.65 24.75
CA LEU A 99 2.19 4.83 23.66
C LEU A 99 1.45 5.05 22.34
N SER A 100 0.11 5.10 22.38
CA SER A 100 -0.72 5.35 21.21
C SER A 100 -0.40 6.71 20.57
N ARG A 101 -0.26 7.76 21.39
CA ARG A 101 0.13 9.10 20.92
C ARG A 101 1.54 9.08 20.29
N ALA A 102 2.50 8.40 20.91
CA ALA A 102 3.85 8.29 20.39
C ALA A 102 3.91 7.54 19.03
N GLU A 103 3.16 6.45 18.88
CA GLU A 103 3.04 5.72 17.60
C GLU A 103 2.35 6.57 16.53
N SER A 104 1.24 7.24 16.85
CA SER A 104 0.55 8.14 15.93
C SER A 104 1.46 9.30 15.48
N ALA A 105 2.22 9.90 16.40
CA ALA A 105 3.17 10.95 16.08
C ALA A 105 4.27 10.43 15.12
N ARG A 106 4.81 9.24 15.37
CA ARG A 106 5.80 8.58 14.49
C ARG A 106 5.23 8.34 13.09
N LYS A 107 4.01 7.79 13.00
CA LYS A 107 3.31 7.60 11.72
C LYS A 107 3.09 8.91 10.98
N LYS A 108 2.61 9.95 11.67
CA LYS A 108 2.40 11.29 11.09
C LYS A 108 3.70 11.89 10.56
N ARG A 109 4.80 11.80 11.31
CA ARG A 109 6.13 12.25 10.85
C ARG A 109 6.60 11.47 9.62
N SER A 110 6.45 10.15 9.62
CA SER A 110 6.82 9.32 8.46
C SER A 110 5.99 9.67 7.23
N GLN A 111 4.68 9.87 7.39
CA GLN A 111 3.80 10.25 6.29
C GLN A 111 4.16 11.63 5.74
N ARG A 112 4.47 12.61 6.61
CA ARG A 112 4.93 13.93 6.18
C ARG A 112 6.20 13.85 5.34
N ARG A 113 7.20 13.07 5.78
CA ARG A 113 8.44 12.85 5.02
C ARG A 113 8.17 12.22 3.66
N LYS A 114 7.37 11.17 3.61
CA LYS A 114 6.97 10.54 2.34
C LYS A 114 6.26 11.52 1.41
N ASN A 115 5.34 12.33 1.94
CA ASN A 115 4.65 13.33 1.13
C ASN A 115 5.62 14.38 0.57
N GLN A 116 6.57 14.83 1.39
CA GLN A 116 7.62 15.76 0.95
C GLN A 116 8.50 15.13 -0.13
N GLU A 117 8.95 13.89 0.07
CA GLU A 117 9.73 13.13 -0.93
C GLU A 117 8.96 12.98 -2.24
N CYS A 118 7.67 12.63 -2.20
CA CYS A 118 6.83 12.52 -3.39
C CYS A 118 6.67 13.87 -4.11
N PHE A 119 6.45 14.95 -3.36
CA PHE A 119 6.33 16.29 -3.95
C PHE A 119 7.63 16.77 -4.59
N ILE A 120 8.77 16.56 -3.93
CA ILE A 120 10.09 16.94 -4.46
C ILE A 120 10.43 16.12 -5.71
N ARG A 121 10.08 14.83 -5.74
CA ARG A 121 10.34 13.94 -6.88
C ARG A 121 9.52 14.34 -8.11
N ASP A 122 8.23 14.61 -7.93
CA ASP A 122 7.34 15.04 -9.01
C ASP A 122 6.19 15.89 -8.44
N PRO A 123 6.31 17.24 -8.49
CA PRO A 123 5.32 18.13 -7.89
C PRO A 123 3.99 18.12 -8.66
N PHE A 124 4.02 17.92 -9.98
CA PHE A 124 2.81 17.92 -10.80
C PHE A 124 2.02 16.63 -10.60
N GLN A 125 2.68 15.47 -10.55
CA GLN A 125 2.03 14.21 -10.21
C GLN A 125 1.47 14.24 -8.79
N PHE A 126 2.21 14.78 -7.83
CA PHE A 126 1.74 14.93 -6.45
C PHE A 126 0.51 15.84 -6.36
N ALA A 127 0.53 17.01 -7.02
CA ALA A 127 -0.61 17.90 -7.10
C ALA A 127 -1.81 17.22 -7.78
N ARG A 128 -1.57 16.50 -8.89
CA ARG A 128 -2.59 15.71 -9.58
C ARG A 128 -3.22 14.68 -8.64
N GLN A 129 -2.43 14.01 -7.81
CA GLN A 129 -2.92 13.06 -6.79
C GLN A 129 -3.76 13.74 -5.68
N ILE A 130 -3.45 14.99 -5.32
CA ILE A 130 -4.24 15.75 -4.33
C ILE A 130 -5.58 16.18 -4.90
N PHE A 131 -5.59 16.76 -6.11
CA PHE A 131 -6.77 17.39 -6.70
C PHE A 131 -7.65 16.41 -7.45
N GLN A 132 -7.05 15.41 -8.11
CA GLN A 132 -7.80 14.33 -8.74
C GLN A 132 -8.01 13.26 -7.68
N GLN A 133 -9.13 13.34 -6.96
CA GLN A 133 -9.61 12.18 -6.24
C GLN A 133 -9.71 11.02 -7.25
N PRO A 134 -9.16 9.84 -6.95
CA PRO A 134 -9.39 8.69 -7.80
C PRO A 134 -10.90 8.50 -7.87
N LYS A 135 -11.48 8.60 -9.08
CA LYS A 135 -12.90 8.32 -9.30
C LYS A 135 -13.10 6.85 -8.89
N SER A 136 -13.56 6.63 -7.68
CA SER A 136 -13.81 5.29 -7.16
C SER A 136 -15.26 4.94 -7.42
N GLY A 137 -15.48 3.88 -8.20
CA GLY A 137 -16.80 3.38 -8.51
C GLY A 137 -16.85 2.83 -9.92
N ILE A 138 -17.52 1.69 -10.09
CA ILE A 138 -17.97 1.23 -11.39
C ILE A 138 -19.38 1.82 -11.53
N LEU A 139 -19.57 2.70 -12.51
CA LEU A 139 -20.90 3.20 -12.80
C LEU A 139 -21.68 2.08 -13.49
N THR A 140 -22.63 1.49 -12.76
CA THR A 140 -23.51 0.43 -13.28
C THR A 140 -24.69 0.97 -14.08
N VAL A 141 -24.90 2.28 -14.03
CA VAL A 141 -26.00 2.99 -14.69
C VAL A 141 -25.63 3.27 -16.14
N ASP A 142 -26.60 3.13 -17.03
CA ASP A 142 -26.38 3.39 -18.45
C ASP A 142 -26.18 4.89 -18.73
N ARG A 143 -25.52 5.20 -19.84
CA ARG A 143 -25.11 6.58 -20.16
C ARG A 143 -26.30 7.53 -20.26
N GLU A 144 -27.41 7.08 -20.83
CA GLU A 144 -28.60 7.89 -21.07
C GLU A 144 -29.30 8.28 -19.75
N GLU A 145 -29.38 7.34 -18.81
CA GLU A 145 -29.93 7.58 -17.47
C GLU A 145 -29.04 8.55 -16.67
N LEU A 146 -27.72 8.46 -16.84
CA LEU A 146 -26.80 9.41 -16.21
C LEU A 146 -26.95 10.83 -16.79
N GLU A 147 -27.01 10.96 -18.12
CA GLU A 147 -27.12 12.25 -18.80
C GLU A 147 -28.45 12.94 -18.49
N THR A 148 -29.56 12.19 -18.44
CA THR A 148 -30.86 12.72 -18.02
C THR A 148 -30.86 13.17 -16.56
N HIS A 149 -30.26 12.40 -15.65
CA HIS A 149 -30.11 12.81 -14.25
C HIS A 149 -29.23 14.07 -14.11
N LEU A 150 -28.09 14.14 -14.80
CA LEU A 150 -27.21 15.31 -14.76
C LEU A 150 -27.91 16.56 -15.31
N LYS A 151 -28.62 16.41 -16.43
CA LYS A 151 -29.43 17.49 -17.01
C LYS A 151 -30.52 17.93 -16.04
N LYS A 152 -31.25 17.02 -15.40
CA LYS A 152 -32.27 17.39 -14.41
C LYS A 152 -31.68 18.10 -13.19
N THR A 153 -30.54 17.64 -12.68
CA THR A 153 -29.94 18.11 -11.43
C THR A 153 -29.18 19.43 -11.58
N TYR A 154 -28.50 19.63 -12.72
CA TYR A 154 -27.60 20.75 -12.94
C TYR A 154 -28.00 21.67 -14.10
N SER A 155 -29.05 21.36 -14.86
CA SER A 155 -29.61 22.32 -15.81
C SER A 155 -30.36 23.38 -15.04
N ASP A 156 -29.91 24.63 -15.17
CA ASP A 156 -30.64 25.79 -14.70
C ASP A 156 -31.53 26.30 -15.84
N PRO A 157 -32.87 26.17 -15.74
CA PRO A 157 -33.80 26.62 -16.77
C PRO A 157 -33.80 28.15 -16.97
N THR A 158 -33.25 28.89 -16.00
CA THR A 158 -33.24 30.36 -15.99
C THR A 158 -31.91 30.97 -16.43
N ARG A 159 -30.91 30.13 -16.77
CA ARG A 159 -29.58 30.57 -17.19
C ARG A 159 -29.57 31.41 -18.47
N GLU A 160 -30.56 31.23 -19.34
CA GLU A 160 -30.75 31.98 -20.59
C GLU A 160 -31.81 33.09 -20.48
N ILE A 161 -32.22 33.51 -19.27
CA ILE A 161 -33.01 34.73 -19.14
C ILE A 161 -32.08 35.91 -19.45
N SER A 162 -32.08 36.33 -20.72
CA SER A 162 -31.52 37.61 -21.14
C SER A 162 -32.20 38.71 -20.31
N TRP A 163 -31.43 39.42 -19.50
CA TRP A 163 -31.84 40.52 -18.62
C TRP A 163 -32.49 41.73 -19.34
N LYS A 164 -32.84 41.60 -20.63
CA LYS A 164 -33.56 42.62 -21.39
C LYS A 164 -35.06 42.40 -21.31
N LYS A 165 -35.68 43.00 -20.29
CA LYS A 165 -36.95 43.76 -20.38
C LYS A 165 -37.34 44.21 -18.98
N LEU A 166 -36.88 45.41 -18.60
CA LEU A 166 -37.62 46.37 -17.80
C LEU A 166 -38.16 47.43 -18.76
#